data_AF-A0A937B7V0-F1
#
_entry.id   AF-A0A937B7V0-F1
#
_cell.length_a   1.000
_cell.length_b   1.000
_cell.length_c   1.000
_cell.angle_alpha   90.00
_cell.angle_beta   90.00
_cell.angle_gamma   90.00
#
_symmetry.space_group_name_H-M   'P 1'
#
loop_
_entity.id
_entity.type
_entity.pdbx_description
1 polymer ?
#
loop_
_entity_poly.entity_id
_entity_poly.type
_entity_poly.pdbx_seq_one_letter_code
_entity_poly.pdbx_strand_id
1 'polypeptide(L)'
;MANVDCDGDGQTNTVECTNNTDPGDPCSNTYTSAQICTYVTANPTSPLALADCDNGGISNIIECQNGGDPLNPSDDCNVINSGVVDICDTLAVNPTSPLANVDCDGDGQTNATECTNNTDPGDPCSNTYTSAQICTYVIANPTSPLALADCDNGGISNIIECQNGGDPLSPSDDCNVINSGVVDICDTWQ
;
A
#
# COMPACT_ATOMS: atom_id res chain seq x y z
N MET A 1 7.32 -34.06 -26.79
CA MET A 1 7.58 -32.71 -26.26
C MET A 1 6.49 -32.32 -25.25
N ALA A 2 5.99 -33.25 -24.43
CA ALA A 2 4.75 -33.07 -23.65
C ALA A 2 4.98 -32.88 -22.13
N ASN A 3 6.22 -32.59 -21.72
CA ASN A 3 6.57 -32.33 -20.32
C ASN A 3 7.54 -31.14 -20.24
N VAL A 4 7.26 -30.12 -21.05
CA VAL A 4 7.92 -28.83 -21.01
C VAL A 4 6.94 -27.88 -20.34
N ASP A 5 7.47 -27.01 -19.51
CA ASP A 5 6.83 -25.86 -18.89
C ASP A 5 7.61 -24.67 -19.47
N CYS A 6 7.00 -23.97 -20.43
CA CYS A 6 7.69 -22.95 -21.22
C CYS A 6 7.75 -21.60 -20.51
N ASP A 7 6.71 -21.26 -19.76
CA ASP A 7 6.56 -19.99 -19.05
C ASP A 7 6.98 -20.08 -17.58
N GLY A 8 7.21 -21.29 -17.05
CA GLY A 8 7.76 -21.53 -15.72
C GLY A 8 6.74 -21.40 -14.58
N ASP A 9 5.45 -21.53 -14.86
CA ASP A 9 4.37 -21.44 -13.86
C ASP A 9 4.15 -22.76 -13.07
N GLY A 10 4.88 -23.82 -13.43
CA GLY A 10 4.79 -25.13 -12.79
C GLY A 10 3.74 -26.06 -13.40
N GLN A 11 3.01 -25.60 -14.43
CA GLN A 11 2.19 -26.44 -15.30
C GLN A 11 2.95 -26.74 -16.59
N THR A 12 2.68 -27.92 -17.15
CA THR A 12 3.26 -28.24 -18.47
C THR A 12 2.35 -27.68 -19.56
N ASN A 13 2.92 -27.35 -20.72
CA ASN A 13 2.15 -26.88 -21.88
C ASN A 13 0.98 -27.80 -22.27
N THR A 14 1.08 -29.11 -21.99
CA THR A 14 0.00 -30.08 -22.26
C THR A 14 -1.16 -29.95 -21.25
N VAL A 15 -0.85 -29.66 -19.98
CA VAL A 15 -1.85 -29.37 -18.94
C VAL A 15 -2.58 -28.08 -19.29
N GLU A 16 -1.84 -27.04 -19.65
CA GLU A 16 -2.38 -25.73 -20.01
C GLU A 16 -3.29 -25.78 -21.25
N CYS A 17 -2.85 -26.45 -22.33
CA CYS A 17 -3.70 -26.68 -23.50
C CYS A 17 -4.97 -27.49 -23.17
N THR A 18 -4.94 -28.35 -22.14
CA THR A 18 -6.13 -29.09 -21.69
C THR A 18 -7.07 -28.19 -20.89
N ASN A 19 -6.52 -27.26 -20.12
CA ASN A 19 -7.25 -26.31 -19.28
C ASN A 19 -7.66 -25.03 -20.03
N ASN A 20 -7.26 -24.89 -21.30
CA ASN A 20 -7.44 -23.70 -22.14
C ASN A 20 -6.75 -22.45 -21.56
N THR A 21 -5.55 -22.62 -21.01
CA THR A 21 -4.66 -21.52 -20.63
C THR A 21 -3.51 -21.38 -21.65
N ASP A 22 -2.75 -20.29 -21.57
CA ASP A 22 -1.69 -19.93 -22.54
C ASP A 22 -0.29 -20.37 -22.07
N PRO A 23 0.35 -21.37 -22.72
CA PRO A 23 1.66 -21.89 -22.35
C PRO A 23 2.87 -20.93 -22.45
N GLY A 24 2.63 -19.67 -22.78
CA GLY A 24 3.63 -18.62 -22.85
C GLY A 24 3.43 -17.49 -21.84
N ASP A 25 2.41 -17.56 -21.00
CA ASP A 25 2.05 -16.52 -20.04
C ASP A 25 1.89 -17.12 -18.64
N PRO A 26 2.83 -16.86 -17.71
CA PRO A 26 2.79 -17.48 -16.40
C PRO A 26 1.55 -17.12 -15.58
N CYS A 27 0.88 -16.01 -15.89
CA CYS A 27 -0.38 -15.62 -15.25
C CYS A 27 -1.62 -16.24 -15.89
N SER A 28 -1.47 -16.89 -17.04
CA SER A 28 -2.50 -17.70 -17.68
C SER A 28 -2.51 -19.08 -17.07
N ASN A 29 -3.09 -19.19 -15.87
CA ASN A 29 -3.18 -20.44 -15.13
C ASN A 29 -4.55 -20.63 -14.47
N THR A 30 -4.74 -21.78 -13.81
CA THR A 30 -6.00 -22.10 -13.09
C THR A 30 -5.82 -22.11 -11.57
N TYR A 31 -4.69 -21.61 -11.08
CA TYR A 31 -4.42 -21.56 -9.66
C TYR A 31 -5.36 -20.58 -8.96
N THR A 32 -5.78 -20.95 -7.76
CA THR A 32 -6.30 -19.98 -6.79
C THR A 32 -5.15 -19.18 -6.21
N SER A 33 -5.46 -18.02 -5.62
CA SER A 33 -4.52 -17.20 -4.86
C SER A 33 -3.62 -18.02 -3.91
N ALA A 34 -4.22 -18.90 -3.10
CA ALA A 34 -3.48 -19.76 -2.19
C ALA A 34 -2.54 -20.76 -2.90
N GLN A 35 -2.91 -21.24 -4.09
CA GLN A 35 -2.07 -22.11 -4.90
C GLN A 35 -0.89 -21.34 -5.51
N ILE A 36 -1.13 -20.11 -6.01
CA ILE A 36 -0.06 -19.19 -6.45
C ILE A 36 0.90 -18.98 -5.29
N CYS A 37 0.41 -18.56 -4.12
CA CYS A 37 1.26 -18.31 -2.95
C CYS A 37 2.07 -19.54 -2.50
N THR A 38 1.46 -20.73 -2.55
CA THR A 38 2.19 -21.98 -2.26
C THR A 38 3.32 -22.22 -3.26
N TYR A 39 3.05 -22.03 -4.55
CA TYR A 39 4.03 -22.26 -5.61
C TYR A 39 5.18 -21.24 -5.58
N VAL A 40 4.87 -19.95 -5.52
CA VAL A 40 5.87 -18.87 -5.60
C VAL A 40 6.75 -18.84 -4.36
N THR A 41 6.21 -19.17 -3.18
CA THR A 41 7.03 -19.28 -1.95
C THR A 41 8.05 -20.42 -2.06
N ALA A 42 7.70 -21.52 -2.72
CA ALA A 42 8.62 -22.63 -2.98
C ALA A 42 9.60 -22.35 -4.14
N ASN A 43 9.21 -21.46 -5.08
CA ASN A 43 9.97 -21.13 -6.28
C ASN A 43 10.05 -19.60 -6.48
N PRO A 44 10.76 -18.88 -5.58
CA PRO A 44 10.68 -17.41 -5.48
C PRO A 44 11.27 -16.65 -6.67
N THR A 45 12.00 -17.34 -7.56
CA THR A 45 12.58 -16.76 -8.77
C THR A 45 11.93 -17.29 -10.05
N SER A 46 10.80 -18.01 -9.93
CA SER A 46 10.05 -18.45 -11.11
C SER A 46 9.42 -17.26 -11.82
N PRO A 47 9.14 -17.35 -13.13
CA PRO A 47 8.44 -16.27 -13.83
C PRO A 47 7.07 -15.96 -13.21
N LEU A 48 6.31 -16.96 -12.75
CA LEU A 48 5.08 -16.74 -12.00
C LEU A 48 5.33 -15.99 -10.67
N ALA A 49 6.44 -16.24 -9.97
CA ALA A 49 6.76 -15.50 -8.76
C ALA A 49 7.03 -14.01 -9.02
N LEU A 50 7.69 -13.70 -10.13
CA LEU A 50 8.08 -12.32 -10.49
C LEU A 50 7.02 -11.57 -11.30
N ALA A 51 5.99 -12.26 -11.79
CA ALA A 51 4.87 -11.66 -12.49
C ALA A 51 3.92 -10.95 -11.51
N ASP A 52 3.12 -10.05 -12.05
CA ASP A 52 2.02 -9.32 -11.42
C ASP A 52 0.76 -9.77 -12.16
N CYS A 53 0.02 -10.74 -11.60
CA CYS A 53 -1.05 -11.41 -12.34
C CYS A 53 -2.38 -10.67 -12.31
N ASP A 54 -2.60 -9.83 -11.32
CA ASP A 54 -3.79 -9.00 -11.23
C ASP A 54 -3.62 -7.60 -11.82
N ASN A 55 -2.39 -7.25 -12.20
CA ASN A 55 -1.99 -5.94 -12.71
C ASN A 55 -2.20 -4.85 -11.65
N GLY A 56 -1.99 -5.17 -10.38
CA GLY A 56 -2.06 -4.28 -9.23
C GLY A 56 -0.79 -3.45 -9.05
N GLY A 57 0.34 -3.87 -9.63
CA GLY A 57 1.62 -3.19 -9.59
C GLY A 57 2.63 -3.81 -8.61
N ILE A 58 2.21 -4.79 -7.81
CA ILE A 58 3.08 -5.62 -6.98
C ILE A 58 3.17 -7.04 -7.58
N SER A 59 4.34 -7.66 -7.50
CA SER A 59 4.50 -9.04 -7.98
C SER A 59 3.92 -10.05 -7.01
N ASN A 60 3.44 -11.19 -7.53
CA ASN A 60 2.82 -12.27 -6.76
C ASN A 60 3.65 -12.72 -5.54
N ILE A 61 4.99 -12.83 -5.67
CA ILE A 61 5.84 -13.24 -4.54
C ILE A 61 5.83 -12.22 -3.40
N ILE A 62 5.80 -10.93 -3.73
CA ILE A 62 5.79 -9.86 -2.74
C ILE A 62 4.43 -9.82 -2.05
N GLU A 63 3.33 -9.92 -2.79
CA GLU A 63 1.98 -9.98 -2.19
C GLU A 63 1.86 -11.17 -1.23
N CYS A 64 2.22 -12.37 -1.69
CA CYS A 64 2.12 -13.59 -0.87
C CYS A 64 2.98 -13.56 0.39
N GLN A 65 4.14 -12.89 0.37
CA GLN A 65 5.00 -12.73 1.54
C GLN A 65 4.46 -11.72 2.55
N ASN A 66 3.61 -10.80 2.09
CA ASN A 66 3.14 -9.65 2.88
C ASN A 66 1.61 -9.64 3.08
N GLY A 67 0.94 -10.74 2.75
CA GLY A 67 -0.49 -10.95 3.03
C GLY A 67 -1.46 -10.33 2.01
N GLY A 68 -0.96 -9.92 0.84
CA GLY A 68 -1.78 -9.56 -0.32
C GLY A 68 -2.33 -10.79 -1.05
N ASP A 69 -3.23 -10.55 -2.00
CA ASP A 69 -3.83 -11.58 -2.86
C ASP A 69 -3.41 -11.36 -4.32
N PRO A 70 -2.55 -12.22 -4.91
CA PRO A 70 -2.03 -12.13 -6.30
C PRO A 70 -3.04 -12.04 -7.44
N LEU A 71 -4.32 -12.09 -7.12
CA LEU A 71 -5.46 -12.03 -8.03
C LEU A 71 -6.40 -10.85 -7.71
N ASN A 72 -6.00 -9.91 -6.86
CA ASN A 72 -6.80 -8.79 -6.38
C ASN A 72 -5.99 -7.46 -6.32
N PRO A 73 -6.06 -6.64 -7.39
CA PRO A 73 -5.17 -5.48 -7.54
C PRO A 73 -5.54 -4.31 -6.61
N SER A 74 -6.60 -4.47 -5.81
CA SER A 74 -7.07 -3.45 -4.86
C SER A 74 -6.44 -3.60 -3.49
N ASP A 75 -5.71 -4.68 -3.21
CA ASP A 75 -5.01 -4.86 -1.92
C ASP A 75 -3.52 -4.58 -1.95
N ASP A 76 -2.94 -4.25 -3.10
CA ASP A 76 -1.55 -3.82 -3.27
C ASP A 76 -1.16 -2.63 -2.37
N CYS A 77 -2.06 -1.65 -2.21
CA CYS A 77 -1.79 -0.54 -1.27
C CYS A 77 -1.69 -1.02 0.18
N ASN A 78 -2.37 -2.10 0.57
CA ASN A 78 -2.19 -2.66 1.91
C ASN A 78 -0.79 -3.26 2.07
N VAL A 79 -0.23 -3.84 1.00
CA VAL A 79 1.14 -4.34 0.98
C VAL A 79 2.14 -3.18 1.14
N ILE A 80 1.92 -2.05 0.45
CA ILE A 80 2.75 -0.83 0.59
C ILE A 80 2.65 -0.27 2.01
N ASN A 81 1.43 -0.06 2.51
CA ASN A 81 1.15 0.54 3.82
C ASN A 81 1.66 -0.32 4.99
N SER A 82 2.04 -1.58 4.76
CA SER A 82 2.70 -2.41 5.76
C SER A 82 4.17 -2.03 5.99
N GLY A 83 4.75 -1.15 5.15
CA GLY A 83 6.12 -0.64 5.25
C GLY A 83 7.20 -1.63 4.82
N VAL A 84 6.81 -2.78 4.24
CA VAL A 84 7.74 -3.84 3.81
C VAL A 84 8.24 -3.65 2.37
N VAL A 85 7.50 -2.90 1.56
CA VAL A 85 7.83 -2.58 0.16
C VAL A 85 7.96 -1.08 0.06
N ASP A 86 9.13 -0.62 -0.37
CA ASP A 86 9.30 0.76 -0.83
C ASP A 86 8.78 0.87 -2.27
N ILE A 87 7.60 1.44 -2.45
CA ILE A 87 7.01 1.64 -3.78
C ILE A 87 7.84 2.59 -4.65
N CYS A 88 8.69 3.44 -4.07
CA CYS A 88 9.56 4.31 -4.85
C CYS A 88 10.64 3.53 -5.59
N ASP A 89 11.12 2.41 -5.06
CA ASP A 89 12.02 1.50 -5.78
C ASP A 89 11.32 0.87 -6.99
N THR A 90 10.07 0.44 -6.82
CA THR A 90 9.23 -0.09 -7.90
C THR A 90 8.98 0.97 -8.98
N LEU A 91 8.67 2.21 -8.60
CA LEU A 91 8.46 3.32 -9.54
C LEU A 91 9.73 3.79 -10.23
N ALA A 92 10.90 3.60 -9.60
CA ALA A 92 12.19 3.88 -10.22
C ALA A 92 12.49 2.94 -11.41
N VAL A 93 12.06 1.68 -11.32
CA VAL A 93 12.24 0.68 -12.40
C VAL A 93 11.06 0.63 -13.37
N ASN A 94 9.84 0.89 -12.90
CA ASN A 94 8.61 0.92 -13.69
C ASN A 94 7.77 2.17 -13.36
N PRO A 95 8.11 3.34 -13.95
CA PRO A 95 7.38 4.58 -13.72
C PRO A 95 5.92 4.56 -14.18
N THR A 96 5.54 3.56 -14.98
CA THR A 96 4.18 3.36 -15.51
C THR A 96 3.37 2.35 -14.70
N SER A 97 3.85 1.93 -13.53
CA SER A 97 3.09 1.08 -12.61
C SER A 97 1.71 1.68 -12.34
N PRO A 98 0.65 0.85 -12.25
CA PRO A 98 -0.69 1.30 -11.87
C PRO A 98 -0.70 2.06 -10.53
N LEU A 99 0.24 1.75 -9.63
CA LEU A 99 0.37 2.39 -8.32
C LEU A 99 0.95 3.81 -8.37
N ALA A 100 1.49 4.27 -9.50
CA ALA A 100 2.14 5.59 -9.58
C ALA A 100 1.18 6.76 -9.25
N ASN A 101 -0.07 6.64 -9.70
CA ASN A 101 -1.10 7.68 -9.52
C ASN A 101 -2.11 7.34 -8.41
N VAL A 102 -1.84 6.30 -7.64
CA VAL A 102 -2.63 5.94 -6.46
C VAL A 102 -2.07 6.69 -5.25
N ASP A 103 -2.95 7.01 -4.31
CA ASP A 103 -2.64 7.57 -2.99
C ASP A 103 -2.88 6.42 -2.00
N CYS A 104 -1.82 5.67 -1.68
CA CYS A 104 -1.97 4.43 -0.90
C CYS A 104 -2.17 4.72 0.58
N ASP A 105 -1.48 5.70 1.13
CA ASP A 105 -1.57 6.06 2.54
C ASP A 105 -2.74 7.02 2.86
N GLY A 106 -3.37 7.60 1.84
CA GLY A 106 -4.55 8.46 1.97
C GLY A 106 -4.25 9.89 2.45
N ASP A 107 -3.03 10.37 2.31
CA ASP A 107 -2.62 11.72 2.69
C ASP A 107 -3.02 12.81 1.66
N GLY A 108 -3.51 12.39 0.49
CA GLY A 108 -3.95 13.26 -0.60
C GLY A 108 -2.89 13.51 -1.68
N GLN A 109 -1.70 12.94 -1.55
CA GLN A 109 -0.65 12.92 -2.56
C GLN A 109 -0.61 11.55 -3.23
N THR A 110 -0.17 11.51 -4.48
CA THR A 110 0.03 10.22 -5.16
C THR A 110 1.40 9.66 -4.80
N ASN A 111 1.56 8.35 -4.83
CA ASN A 111 2.84 7.67 -4.58
C ASN A 111 3.98 8.28 -5.42
N ALA A 112 3.76 8.57 -6.72
CA ALA A 112 4.78 9.20 -7.56
C ALA A 112 5.15 10.64 -7.13
N THR A 113 4.20 11.39 -6.57
CA THR A 113 4.43 12.75 -6.05
C THR A 113 5.30 12.67 -4.82
N GLU A 114 4.98 11.77 -3.91
CA GLU A 114 5.71 11.52 -2.68
C GLU A 114 7.14 11.04 -2.92
N CYS A 115 7.32 10.05 -3.82
CA CYS A 115 8.65 9.61 -4.24
C CYS A 115 9.51 10.75 -4.82
N THR A 116 8.88 11.70 -5.54
CA THR A 116 9.59 12.89 -6.05
C THR A 116 9.98 13.86 -4.93
N ASN A 117 9.14 13.94 -3.90
CA ASN A 117 9.35 14.77 -2.72
C ASN A 117 10.24 14.11 -1.64
N ASN A 118 10.64 12.85 -1.84
CA ASN A 118 11.35 12.01 -0.87
C ASN A 118 10.56 11.83 0.43
N THR A 119 9.25 11.61 0.30
CA THR A 119 8.39 11.16 1.39
C THR A 119 8.01 9.69 1.20
N ASP A 120 7.38 9.08 2.20
CA ASP A 120 7.08 7.64 2.25
C ASP A 120 5.60 7.39 1.88
N PRO A 121 5.31 6.82 0.69
CA PRO A 121 3.94 6.61 0.22
C PRO A 121 3.09 5.62 1.01
N GLY A 122 3.67 4.97 2.02
CA GLY A 122 2.96 4.09 2.95
C GLY A 122 2.66 4.73 4.31
N ASP A 123 3.11 5.95 4.56
CA ASP A 123 2.97 6.64 5.85
C ASP A 123 2.30 8.01 5.68
N PRO A 124 1.03 8.18 6.12
CA PRO A 124 0.29 9.43 5.91
C PRO A 124 0.93 10.64 6.60
N CYS A 125 1.80 10.43 7.59
CA CYS A 125 2.54 11.50 8.25
C CYS A 125 3.87 11.85 7.58
N SER A 126 4.32 11.02 6.64
CA SER A 126 5.45 11.29 5.78
C SER A 126 4.99 12.15 4.61
N ASN A 127 4.88 13.46 4.83
CA ASN A 127 4.46 14.39 3.80
C ASN A 127 5.21 15.73 3.90
N THR A 128 4.97 16.62 2.93
CA THR A 128 5.62 17.96 2.89
C THR A 128 4.67 19.09 3.30
N TYR A 129 3.52 18.76 3.88
CA TYR A 129 2.56 19.76 4.28
C TYR A 129 3.06 20.58 5.47
N THR A 130 2.75 21.87 5.45
CA THR A 130 2.76 22.68 6.66
C THR A 130 1.55 22.34 7.53
N SER A 131 1.62 22.64 8.82
CA SER A 131 0.49 22.55 9.76
C SER A 131 -0.83 23.10 9.21
N ALA A 132 -0.79 24.29 8.59
CA ALA A 132 -1.97 24.90 7.98
C ALA A 132 -2.53 24.10 6.79
N GLN A 133 -1.66 23.45 6.00
CA GLN A 133 -2.06 22.57 4.90
C GLN A 133 -2.66 21.27 5.41
N ILE A 134 -2.06 20.65 6.44
CA ILE A 134 -2.64 19.48 7.14
C ILE A 134 -4.05 19.84 7.61
N CYS A 135 -4.20 20.94 8.37
CA CYS A 135 -5.52 21.37 8.84
C CYS A 135 -6.53 21.63 7.73
N THR A 136 -6.10 22.23 6.63
CA THR A 136 -6.99 22.44 5.47
C THR A 136 -7.45 21.10 4.89
N TYR A 137 -6.55 20.13 4.75
CA TYR A 137 -6.85 18.82 4.18
C TYR A 137 -7.74 17.98 5.10
N VAL A 138 -7.38 17.82 6.37
CA VAL A 138 -8.09 16.93 7.30
C VAL A 138 -9.49 17.46 7.63
N ILE A 139 -9.69 18.78 7.66
CA ILE A 139 -11.04 19.36 7.83
C ILE A 139 -11.93 19.03 6.63
N ALA A 140 -11.38 18.99 5.41
CA ALA A 140 -12.13 18.60 4.21
C ALA A 140 -12.33 17.08 4.11
N ASN A 141 -11.40 16.29 4.66
CA ASN A 141 -11.39 14.84 4.61
C ASN A 141 -11.27 14.23 6.03
N PRO A 142 -12.29 14.37 6.89
CA PRO A 142 -12.18 14.09 8.33
C PRO A 142 -11.99 12.60 8.68
N THR A 143 -12.10 11.70 7.71
CA THR A 143 -11.91 10.26 7.89
C THR A 143 -10.72 9.72 7.09
N SER A 144 -9.89 10.59 6.51
CA SER A 144 -8.66 10.13 5.84
C SER A 144 -7.67 9.57 6.88
N PRO A 145 -6.74 8.68 6.49
CA PRO A 145 -5.70 8.22 7.38
C PRO A 145 -4.87 9.38 7.96
N LEU A 146 -4.50 10.38 7.15
CA LEU A 146 -3.85 11.59 7.65
C LEU A 146 -4.70 12.36 8.67
N ALA A 147 -6.04 12.36 8.57
CA ALA A 147 -6.89 12.99 9.58
C ALA A 147 -6.86 12.27 10.93
N LEU A 148 -6.81 10.94 10.89
CA LEU A 148 -6.84 10.08 12.08
C LEU A 148 -5.47 9.84 12.70
N ALA A 149 -4.39 10.07 11.95
CA ALA A 149 -3.03 9.96 12.43
C ALA A 149 -2.66 11.06 13.44
N ASP A 150 -1.65 10.77 14.25
CA ASP A 150 -0.97 11.69 15.18
C ASP A 150 0.46 11.85 14.67
N CYS A 151 0.69 12.88 13.84
CA CYS A 151 1.96 13.00 13.11
C CYS A 151 3.12 13.52 13.96
N ASP A 152 2.82 14.19 15.06
CA ASP A 152 3.83 14.74 15.95
C ASP A 152 4.10 13.88 17.19
N ASN A 153 3.30 12.83 17.38
CA ASN A 153 3.33 11.88 18.48
C ASN A 153 3.02 12.52 19.84
N GLY A 154 2.19 13.57 19.86
CA GLY A 154 1.73 14.27 21.06
C GLY A 154 0.55 13.58 21.76
N GLY A 155 -0.09 12.62 21.09
CA GLY A 155 -1.20 11.81 21.59
C GLY A 155 -2.57 12.29 21.16
N ILE A 156 -2.67 13.32 20.32
CA ILE A 156 -3.90 13.81 19.72
C ILE A 156 -3.81 13.69 18.20
N SER A 157 -4.88 13.21 17.56
CA SER A 157 -4.89 13.12 16.09
C SER A 157 -4.97 14.50 15.44
N ASN A 158 -4.41 14.62 14.25
CA ASN A 158 -4.37 15.86 13.45
C ASN A 158 -5.75 16.54 13.31
N ILE A 159 -6.82 15.77 13.06
CA ILE A 159 -8.17 16.34 12.93
C ILE A 159 -8.66 17.01 14.21
N ILE A 160 -8.34 16.43 15.36
CA ILE A 160 -8.74 16.96 16.67
C ILE A 160 -7.96 18.22 16.97
N GLU A 161 -6.66 18.25 16.72
CA GLU A 161 -5.85 19.46 16.91
C GLU A 161 -6.36 20.61 16.04
N CYS A 162 -6.56 20.37 14.74
CA CYS A 162 -7.01 21.39 13.81
C CYS A 162 -8.40 21.96 14.13
N GLN A 163 -9.30 21.16 14.70
CA GLN A 163 -10.62 21.62 15.15
C GLN A 163 -10.54 22.45 16.44
N ASN A 164 -9.48 22.29 17.23
CA ASN A 164 -9.32 22.89 18.56
C ASN A 164 -8.20 23.92 18.64
N GLY A 165 -7.58 24.25 17.50
CA GLY A 165 -6.53 25.27 17.40
C GLY A 165 -5.15 24.81 17.87
N GLY A 166 -4.91 23.49 17.89
CA GLY A 166 -3.58 22.90 18.02
C GLY A 166 -2.82 22.89 16.69
N ASP A 167 -1.56 22.51 16.74
CA ASP A 167 -0.63 22.39 15.62
C ASP A 167 -0.20 20.93 15.42
N PRO A 168 -0.70 20.23 14.38
CA PRO A 168 -0.42 18.80 14.09
C PRO A 168 1.03 18.37 13.92
N LEU A 169 1.98 19.29 14.04
CA LEU A 169 3.41 19.08 13.90
C LEU A 169 4.18 19.50 15.17
N SER A 170 3.48 19.73 16.29
CA SER A 170 4.04 20.23 17.55
C SER A 170 3.44 19.49 18.77
N PRO A 171 4.10 18.43 19.28
CA PRO A 171 3.54 17.56 20.32
C PRO A 171 3.44 18.22 21.71
N SER A 172 3.85 19.49 21.79
CA SER A 172 3.89 20.28 23.02
C SER A 172 2.61 21.05 23.28
N ASP A 173 1.72 21.20 22.29
CA ASP A 173 0.48 21.93 22.45
C ASP A 173 -0.77 21.02 22.58
N ASP A 174 -0.63 19.71 22.41
CA ASP A 174 -1.63 18.69 22.73
C ASP A 174 -2.20 18.84 24.13
N CYS A 175 -1.33 19.08 25.12
CA CYS A 175 -1.74 19.32 26.49
C CYS A 175 -2.65 20.55 26.59
N ASN A 176 -2.46 21.58 25.76
CA ASN A 176 -3.34 22.75 25.72
C ASN A 176 -4.68 22.40 25.06
N VAL A 177 -4.66 21.59 24.00
CA VAL A 177 -5.87 21.06 23.36
C VAL A 177 -6.70 20.26 24.36
N ILE A 178 -6.08 19.36 25.13
CA ILE A 178 -6.74 18.58 26.19
C ILE A 178 -7.28 19.49 27.30
N ASN A 179 -6.46 20.40 27.82
CA ASN A 179 -6.83 21.29 28.93
C ASN A 179 -7.91 22.31 28.55
N SER A 180 -8.19 22.51 27.27
CA SER A 180 -9.32 23.34 26.81
C SER A 180 -10.68 22.73 27.17
N GLY A 181 -10.73 21.43 27.50
CA GLY A 181 -11.94 20.71 27.87
C GLY A 181 -12.84 20.34 26.68
N VAL A 182 -12.34 20.48 25.45
CA VAL A 182 -13.08 20.14 24.22
C VAL A 182 -12.87 18.67 23.80
N VAL A 183 -11.81 18.04 24.29
CA VAL A 183 -11.46 16.63 24.00
C VAL A 183 -11.45 15.86 25.31
N ASP A 184 -12.33 14.85 25.46
CA ASP A 184 -12.22 13.89 26.55
C ASP A 184 -11.22 12.80 26.14
N ILE A 185 -10.05 12.80 26.79
CA ILE A 185 -9.02 11.79 26.54
C ILE A 185 -9.47 10.38 26.95
N CYS A 186 -10.60 10.19 27.63
CA CYS A 186 -11.13 8.85 27.88
C CYS A 186 -11.97 8.30 26.71
N ASP A 187 -12.34 9.15 25.76
CA ASP A 187 -13.11 8.77 24.57
C ASP A 187 -12.20 8.49 23.35
N THR A 188 -10.94 8.93 23.36
CA THR A 188 -9.97 8.74 22.26
C THR A 188 -9.12 7.47 22.37
N TRP A 189 -9.22 6.69 23.47
CA TRP A 189 -8.46 5.46 23.72
C TRP A 189 -9.34 4.18 23.76
N GLN A 190 -10.55 4.23 23.19
CA GLN A 190 -11.44 3.07 23.04
C GLN A 190 -11.37 2.52 21.62
#